data_AF-A0A7T4M0X5-F1
#
_entry.id   AF-A0A7T4M0X5-F1
#
_cell.length_a   1.000
_cell.length_b   1.000
_cell.length_c   1.000
_cell.angle_alpha   90.00
_cell.angle_beta   90.00
_cell.angle_gamma   90.00
#
_symmetry.space_group_name_H-M   'P 1'
#
loop_
_entity.id
_entity.type
_entity.pdbx_description
1 polymer ?
#
loop_
_entity_poly.entity_id
_entity_poly.type
_entity_poly.pdbx_seq_one_letter_code
_entity_poly.pdbx_strand_id
1 'polypeptide(L)' 'MEKSAILSTDRKYRYVLTRIWDETKPTVVFIGLNPSIADEETDDQTIQKCIGYSKRWRYGELII' A
#
# COMPACT_ATOMS: atom_id res chain seq x y z
N MET A 1 10.39 6.73 -0.57
CA MET A 1 8.98 6.31 -0.61
C MET A 1 8.49 6.36 0.81
N GLU A 2 7.49 7.18 1.08
CA GLU A 2 6.87 7.25 2.40
C GLU A 2 5.96 6.05 2.60
N LYS A 3 5.95 5.52 3.82
CA LYS A 3 5.19 4.34 4.21
C LYS A 3 4.40 4.65 5.47
N SER A 4 3.13 4.28 5.47
CA SER A 4 2.30 4.31 6.67
C SER A 4 1.28 3.19 6.65
N ALA A 5 0.76 2.85 7.82
CA ALA A 5 -0.33 1.91 8.00
C ALA A 5 -1.22 2.39 9.14
N ILE A 6 -2.54 2.20 8.99
CA ILE A 6 -3.50 2.32 10.10
C ILE A 6 -3.86 0.91 10.52
N LEU A 7 -3.43 0.53 11.72
CA LEU A 7 -3.62 -0.79 12.29
C LEU A 7 -4.54 -0.71 13.52
N SER A 8 -5.24 -1.81 13.82
CA SER A 8 -5.90 -1.98 15.11
C SER A 8 -4.88 -1.96 16.25
N THR A 9 -5.32 -1.65 17.48
CA THR A 9 -4.45 -1.61 18.66
C THR A 9 -3.72 -2.93 18.91
N ASP A 10 -4.35 -4.06 18.57
CA ASP A 10 -3.76 -5.40 18.66
C ASP A 10 -3.00 -5.83 17.39
N ARG A 11 -2.89 -4.94 16.40
CA ARG A 11 -2.25 -5.13 15.09
C ARG A 11 -2.79 -6.32 14.27
N LYS A 12 -3.93 -6.90 14.64
CA LYS A 12 -4.55 -8.00 13.88
C LYS A 12 -5.21 -7.55 12.58
N TYR A 13 -5.67 -6.30 12.56
CA TYR A 13 -6.34 -5.72 11.40
C TYR A 13 -5.54 -4.54 10.88
N ARG A 14 -5.35 -4.51 9.56
CA ARG A 14 -4.85 -3.35 8.84
C ARG A 14 -6.00 -2.72 8.09
N TYR A 15 -6.36 -1.50 8.48
CA TYR A 15 -7.43 -0.74 7.87
C TYR A 15 -6.98 0.00 6.62
N VAL A 16 -5.75 0.50 6.63
CA VAL A 16 -5.15 1.25 5.52
C VAL A 16 -3.66 0.95 5.46
N LEU A 17 -3.13 0.77 4.26
CA LEU A 17 -1.72 0.80 3.94
C LEU A 17 -1.45 1.84 2.86
N THR A 18 -0.54 2.77 3.10
CA THR A 18 -0.18 3.81 2.12
C THR A 18 1.28 3.71 1.71
N ARG A 19 1.53 3.90 0.41
CA ARG A 19 2.86 3.97 -0.20
C ARG A 19 2.93 5.15 -1.15
N ILE A 20 3.73 6.16 -0.83
CA ILE A 20 3.88 7.39 -1.63
C ILE A 20 5.30 7.46 -2.19
N TRP A 21 5.43 7.52 -3.51
CA TRP A 21 6.73 7.73 -4.17
C TRP A 21 6.78 9.00 -5.04
N ASP A 22 5.62 9.61 -5.35
CA ASP A 22 5.53 10.86 -6.11
C ASP A 22 4.18 11.55 -5.83
N GLU A 23 4.16 12.55 -4.95
CA GLU A 23 2.95 13.29 -4.57
C GLU A 23 2.35 14.13 -5.70
N THR A 24 3.08 14.33 -6.81
CA THR A 24 2.59 15.11 -7.95
C THR A 24 1.70 14.30 -8.89
N LYS A 25 1.57 12.99 -8.65
CA LYS A 25 0.83 12.03 -9.49
C LYS A 25 -0.41 11.51 -8.77
N PRO A 26 -1.41 10.99 -9.52
CA PRO A 26 -2.64 10.49 -8.91
C PRO A 26 -2.39 9.27 -8.00
N THR A 27 -3.38 9.00 -7.15
CA THR A 27 -3.46 7.86 -6.21
C THR A 27 -4.27 6.71 -6.81
N VAL A 28 -3.82 5.47 -6.60
CA VAL A 28 -4.59 4.27 -6.94
C VAL A 28 -4.96 3.50 -5.67
N VAL A 29 -6.19 2.99 -5.64
CA VAL A 29 -6.70 2.15 -4.55
C VAL A 29 -6.86 0.73 -5.06
N PHE A 30 -6.33 -0.25 -4.33
CA PHE A 30 -6.66 -1.66 -4.54
C PHE A 30 -7.46 -2.18 -3.35
N ILE A 31 -8.53 -2.92 -3.62
CA ILE A 31 -9.29 -3.63 -2.58
C ILE A 31 -8.90 -5.10 -2.67
N GLY A 32 -7.98 -5.51 -1.79
CA GLY A 32 -7.46 -6.87 -1.75
C GLY A 32 -8.32 -7.82 -0.89
N LEU A 33 -8.59 -9.02 -1.38
CA LEU A 33 -9.18 -10.12 -0.59
C LEU A 33 -8.15 -11.10 -0.03
N ASN A 34 -6.87 -10.86 -0.34
CA ASN A 34 -5.77 -11.75 0.04
C ASN A 34 -5.27 -11.40 1.45
N PRO A 35 -4.89 -12.39 2.28
CA PRO A 35 -4.27 -12.15 3.58
C PRO A 35 -2.84 -11.61 3.39
N SER A 36 -2.73 -10.30 3.22
CA SER A 36 -1.47 -9.55 3.19
C SER A 36 -1.08 -9.13 4.60
N ILE A 37 0.18 -9.33 4.97
CA ILE A 37 0.74 -9.01 6.30
C ILE A 37 1.60 -7.73 6.30
N ALA A 38 1.62 -6.99 5.18
CA ALA A 38 2.36 -5.74 5.08
C ALA A 38 1.91 -4.71 6.13
N ASP A 39 2.83 -3.86 6.56
CA ASP A 39 2.59 -2.86 7.60
C ASP A 39 3.37 -1.57 7.31
N GLU A 40 3.52 -0.68 8.28
CA GLU A 40 4.23 0.58 8.11
C GLU A 40 5.73 0.40 7.78
N GLU A 41 6.32 -0.76 8.08
CA GLU A 41 7.73 -1.04 7.86
C GLU A 41 7.95 -1.94 6.63
N THR A 42 7.18 -3.03 6.55
CA THR A 42 7.44 -4.16 5.66
C THR A 42 6.40 -4.29 4.55
N ASP A 43 6.90 -4.58 3.34
CA ASP A 43 6.07 -4.90 2.18
C ASP A 43 6.13 -6.40 1.90
N ASP A 44 4.98 -7.03 1.68
CA ASP A 44 4.91 -8.41 1.21
C ASP A 44 4.82 -8.49 -0.33
N GLN A 45 4.78 -9.72 -0.87
CA GLN A 45 4.72 -9.95 -2.32
C GLN A 45 3.47 -9.34 -2.98
N THR A 46 2.35 -9.21 -2.27
CA THR A 46 1.12 -8.59 -2.79
C THR A 46 1.36 -7.10 -3.01
N ILE A 47 1.92 -6.43 -2.01
CA ILE A 47 2.20 -4.99 -2.09
C ILE A 47 3.25 -4.68 -3.15
N GLN A 48 4.31 -5.48 -3.23
CA GLN A 48 5.34 -5.32 -4.27
C GLN A 48 4.75 -5.40 -5.69
N LYS A 49 3.83 -6.35 -5.93
CA LYS A 49 3.12 -6.45 -7.22
C LYS A 49 2.23 -5.23 -7.48
N CYS A 50 1.44 -4.80 -6.48
CA CYS A 50 0.54 -3.66 -6.63
C CYS A 50 1.31 -2.35 -6.87
N ILE A 51 2.44 -2.13 -6.20
CA ILE A 51 3.36 -1.01 -6.50
C ILE A 51 3.85 -1.09 -7.95
N GLY A 52 4.25 -2.29 -8.41
CA GLY A 52 4.69 -2.52 -9.79
C GLY A 52 3.62 -2.15 -10.83
N TYR A 53 2.36 -2.52 -10.60
CA TYR A 53 1.24 -2.12 -11.45
C TYR A 53 1.01 -0.60 -11.41
N SER A 54 0.96 -0.02 -10.21
CA SER A 54 0.74 1.40 -9.98
C SER A 54 1.75 2.27 -10.73
N LYS A 55 3.04 1.93 -10.63
CA LYS A 55 4.12 2.63 -11.35
C LYS A 55 3.97 2.49 -12.87
N ARG A 56 3.63 1.31 -13.38
CA ARG A 56 3.39 1.08 -14.82
C ARG A 56 2.23 1.90 -15.34
N TRP A 57 1.20 2.10 -14.51
CA TRP A 57 0.03 2.92 -14.81
C TRP A 57 0.24 4.42 -14.52
N ARG A 58 1.46 4.83 -14.14
CA ARG A 58 1.86 6.22 -13.88
C ARG A 58 1.19 6.88 -12.67
N TYR A 59 0.83 6.10 -11.66
CA TYR A 59 0.41 6.61 -10.35
C TYR A 59 1.61 6.93 -9.44
N GLY A 60 1.39 7.81 -8.47
CA GLY A 60 2.37 8.28 -7.50
C GLY A 60 2.21 7.70 -6.10
N GLU A 61 1.01 7.22 -5.83
CA GLU A 61 0.59 6.72 -4.53
C GLU A 61 -0.26 5.46 -4.69
N LEU A 62 -0.06 4.50 -3.78
CA LEU A 62 -0.90 3.33 -3.60
C LEU A 62 -1.54 3.36 -2.21
N ILE A 63 -2.84 3.08 -2.17
CA ILE A 63 -3.61 2.77 -0.95
C ILE A 63 -4.19 1.36 -1.09
N ILE A 64 -4.04 0.55 -0.04
CA ILE A 64 -4.56 -0.83 0.07
C ILE A 64 -5.25 -1.06 1.41
#